data_AF-A0A1H1QRW4-F1
#
_entry.id   AF-A0A1H1QRW4-F1
#
_cell.length_a   1.000
_cell.length_b   1.000
_cell.length_c   1.000
_cell.angle_alpha   90.00
_cell.angle_beta   90.00
_cell.angle_gamma   90.00
#
_symmetry.space_group_name_H-M   'P 1'
#
loop_
_entity.id
_entity.type
_entity.pdbx_description
1 polymer ?
#
loop_
_entity_poly.entity_id
_entity_poly.type
_entity_poly.pdbx_seq_one_letter_code
_entity_poly.pdbx_strand_id
1 'polypeptide(L)'
;MDAVSHRAVARRAGVPLGSTTYYFASLDDLRAAAAGALAQRWVRRAARSAASVPEGSYSEREAAHGLARAVLPAGRPAVLAQYEQLLAAARYPAVAAVLRGMRPAFLEVIDDLLARTGWAGRAGADVVLALVDGAAVSALSEGRGDAREVATDLLAQLLGEQ
;
A
#
# COMPACT_ATOMS: atom_id res chain seq x y z
N MET A 1 11.33 6.00 -9.41
CA MET A 1 11.56 7.37 -8.88
C MET A 1 12.52 8.18 -9.75
N ASP A 2 13.51 7.58 -10.41
CA ASP A 2 14.42 8.29 -11.34
C ASP A 2 13.72 9.04 -12.49
N ALA A 3 12.58 8.54 -12.97
CA ALA A 3 11.79 9.19 -14.01
C ALA A 3 11.10 10.49 -13.56
N VAL A 4 11.04 10.77 -12.26
CA VAL A 4 10.48 12.02 -11.71
C VAL A 4 11.55 13.08 -11.77
N SER A 5 11.37 14.06 -12.65
CA SER A 5 12.19 15.28 -12.78
C SER A 5 11.30 16.48 -13.06
N HIS A 6 11.78 17.69 -12.76
CA HIS A 6 11.06 18.94 -13.06
C HIS A 6 10.57 18.98 -14.52
N ARG A 7 11.46 18.65 -15.45
CA ARG A 7 11.15 18.63 -16.88
C ARG A 7 10.10 17.58 -17.24
N ALA A 8 10.22 16.36 -16.70
CA ALA A 8 9.26 15.30 -16.96
C ALA A 8 7.87 15.63 -16.39
N VAL A 9 7.82 16.20 -15.19
CA VAL A 9 6.58 16.62 -14.52
C VAL A 9 5.94 17.81 -15.25
N ALA A 10 6.71 18.85 -15.57
CA ALA A 10 6.22 20.03 -16.30
C ALA A 10 5.60 19.62 -17.64
N ARG A 11 6.32 18.80 -18.42
CA ARG A 11 5.82 18.25 -19.68
C ARG A 11 4.54 17.44 -19.51
N ARG A 12 4.46 16.58 -18.49
CA ARG A 12 3.28 15.74 -18.23
C ARG A 12 2.07 16.57 -17.80
N ALA A 13 2.29 17.63 -17.02
CA ALA A 13 1.24 18.49 -16.50
C ALA A 13 0.83 19.61 -17.48
N GLY A 14 1.55 19.79 -18.60
CA GLY A 14 1.28 20.85 -19.56
C GLY A 14 1.59 22.26 -19.02
N VAL A 15 2.52 22.36 -18.06
CA VAL A 15 2.88 23.64 -17.40
C VAL A 15 4.29 24.07 -17.79
N PRO A 16 4.61 25.39 -17.71
CA PRO A 16 5.97 25.87 -17.88
C PRO A 16 6.94 25.20 -16.88
N LEU A 17 8.19 24.98 -17.30
CA LEU A 17 9.23 24.40 -16.43
C LEU A 17 9.38 25.21 -15.12
N GLY A 18 9.35 26.53 -15.24
CA GLY A 18 9.44 27.48 -14.12
C GLY A 18 8.38 27.27 -13.04
N SER A 19 7.19 26.76 -13.38
CA SER A 19 6.13 26.47 -12.41
C SER A 19 6.57 25.37 -11.44
N THR A 20 7.22 24.31 -11.93
CA THR A 20 7.67 23.22 -11.07
C THR A 20 8.82 23.63 -10.16
N THR A 21 9.72 24.49 -10.63
CA THR A 21 10.84 25.02 -9.81
C THR A 21 10.37 26.10 -8.83
N TYR A 22 9.24 26.75 -9.09
CA TYR A 22 8.60 27.66 -8.14
C TYR A 22 7.98 26.92 -6.95
N TYR A 23 7.27 25.80 -7.20
CA TYR A 23 6.61 25.03 -6.14
C TYR A 23 7.53 24.01 -5.43
N PHE A 24 8.58 23.54 -6.09
CA PHE A 24 9.51 22.56 -5.53
C PHE A 24 10.93 23.11 -5.64
N ALA A 25 11.53 23.43 -4.50
CA ALA A 25 12.85 24.04 -4.45
C ALA A 25 13.95 23.06 -4.90
N SER A 26 13.74 21.76 -4.69
CA SER A 26 14.64 20.69 -5.11
C SER A 26 13.93 19.53 -5.77
N LEU A 27 14.73 18.69 -6.46
CA LEU A 27 14.26 17.44 -7.02
C LEU A 27 13.76 16.46 -5.94
N ASP A 28 14.36 16.51 -4.76
CA ASP A 28 13.94 15.69 -3.64
C ASP A 28 12.60 16.17 -3.05
N ASP A 29 12.36 17.49 -3.01
CA ASP A 29 11.04 18.03 -2.63
C ASP A 29 9.95 17.59 -3.61
N LEU A 30 10.24 17.65 -4.91
CA LEU A 30 9.32 17.19 -5.94
C LEU A 30 9.02 15.68 -5.80
N ARG A 31 10.05 14.86 -5.55
CA ARG A 31 9.89 13.42 -5.34
C ARG A 31 9.15 13.10 -4.05
N ALA A 32 9.42 13.82 -2.97
CA ALA A 32 8.71 13.68 -1.71
C ALA A 32 7.22 14.04 -1.86
N ALA A 33 6.91 15.13 -2.58
CA ALA A 33 5.53 15.50 -2.88
C ALA A 33 4.82 14.45 -3.74
N ALA A 34 5.49 13.93 -4.77
CA ALA A 34 4.96 12.84 -5.60
C ALA A 34 4.70 11.56 -4.77
N ALA A 35 5.63 11.21 -3.89
CA ALA A 35 5.48 10.10 -2.95
C ALA A 35 4.32 10.32 -1.98
N GLY A 36 4.13 11.55 -1.49
CA GLY A 36 3.01 11.91 -0.62
C GLY A 36 1.67 11.70 -1.32
N ALA A 37 1.54 12.16 -2.56
CA ALA A 37 0.33 11.94 -3.35
C ALA A 37 0.05 10.45 -3.59
N LEU A 38 1.10 9.66 -3.84
CA LEU A 38 1.00 8.21 -4.01
C LEU A 38 0.57 7.50 -2.73
N ALA A 39 1.22 7.81 -1.60
CA ALA A 39 0.93 7.20 -0.30
C ALA A 39 -0.49 7.51 0.14
N GLN A 40 -0.95 8.76 -0.03
CA GLN A 40 -2.34 9.11 0.22
C GLN A 40 -3.32 8.32 -0.66
N ARG A 41 -2.97 8.02 -1.92
CA ARG A 41 -3.80 7.17 -2.78
C ARG A 41 -3.88 5.73 -2.25
N TRP A 42 -2.81 5.19 -1.69
CA TRP A 42 -2.82 3.88 -1.04
C TRP A 42 -3.68 3.88 0.22
N VAL A 43 -3.49 4.84 1.13
CA VAL A 43 -4.31 4.97 2.35
C VAL A 43 -5.79 5.12 2.00
N ARG A 44 -6.14 6.02 1.06
CA ARG A 44 -7.53 6.18 0.63
C ARG A 44 -8.12 4.91 0.02
N ARG A 45 -7.32 4.10 -0.69
CA ARG A 45 -7.78 2.80 -1.22
C ARG A 45 -8.06 1.84 -0.08
N ALA A 46 -7.15 1.72 0.87
CA ALA A 46 -7.31 0.84 2.03
C ALA A 46 -8.53 1.25 2.86
N ALA A 47 -8.65 2.54 3.20
CA ALA A 47 -9.78 3.08 3.97
C ALA A 47 -11.13 2.87 3.28
N ARG A 48 -11.22 3.08 1.95
CA ARG A 48 -12.44 2.76 1.20
C ARG A 48 -12.77 1.27 1.22
N SER A 49 -11.77 0.41 1.20
CA SER A 49 -11.97 -1.04 1.30
C SER A 49 -12.54 -1.40 2.67
N ALA A 50 -11.95 -0.88 3.75
CA ALA A 50 -12.44 -1.11 5.11
C ALA A 50 -13.87 -0.59 5.29
N ALA A 51 -14.15 0.66 4.90
CA ALA A 51 -15.47 1.27 5.02
C ALA A 51 -16.58 0.55 4.23
N SER A 52 -16.23 -0.25 3.21
CA SER A 52 -17.20 -1.02 2.42
C SER A 52 -17.62 -2.36 3.05
N VAL A 53 -16.87 -2.83 4.03
CA VAL A 53 -17.18 -4.06 4.79
C VAL A 53 -18.21 -3.68 5.85
N PRO A 54 -19.33 -4.39 6.09
CA PRO A 54 -20.17 -4.14 7.27
C PRO A 54 -19.57 -4.69 8.56
N GLU A 55 -19.97 -4.18 9.73
CA GLU A 55 -19.64 -4.83 10.99
C GLU A 55 -20.36 -6.19 11.10
N GLY A 56 -19.65 -7.23 11.55
CA GLY A 56 -20.24 -8.56 11.70
C GLY A 56 -19.24 -9.63 12.07
N SER A 57 -19.73 -10.87 12.12
CA SER A 57 -18.90 -12.07 12.30
C SER A 57 -18.58 -12.65 10.93
N TYR A 58 -17.29 -12.71 10.60
CA TYR A 58 -16.81 -13.22 9.33
C TYR A 58 -15.97 -14.47 9.56
N SER A 59 -16.01 -15.41 8.62
CA SER A 59 -15.03 -16.50 8.59
C SER A 59 -13.60 -15.96 8.44
N GLU A 60 -12.63 -16.78 8.80
CA GLU A 60 -11.20 -16.47 8.67
C GLU A 60 -10.84 -16.10 7.22
N ARG A 61 -11.44 -16.80 6.24
CA ARG A 61 -11.21 -16.54 4.82
C ARG A 61 -11.83 -15.23 4.35
N GLU A 62 -13.03 -14.89 4.80
CA GLU A 62 -13.69 -13.62 4.42
C GLU A 62 -12.95 -12.41 5.00
N ALA A 63 -12.53 -12.49 6.27
CA ALA A 63 -11.73 -11.45 6.90
C ALA A 63 -10.37 -11.29 6.20
N ALA A 64 -9.66 -12.40 5.96
CA ALA A 64 -8.41 -12.43 5.21
C ALA A 64 -8.54 -11.82 3.80
N HIS A 65 -9.62 -12.13 3.08
CA HIS A 65 -9.89 -11.57 1.77
C HIS A 65 -10.09 -10.06 1.81
N GLY A 66 -10.83 -9.56 2.82
CA GLY A 66 -10.98 -8.13 3.09
C GLY A 66 -9.64 -7.44 3.30
N LEU A 67 -8.78 -8.01 4.14
CA LEU A 67 -7.45 -7.49 4.47
C LEU A 67 -6.54 -7.45 3.24
N ALA A 68 -6.47 -8.54 2.47
CA ALA A 68 -5.70 -8.60 1.22
C ALA A 68 -6.16 -7.52 0.21
N ARG A 69 -7.48 -7.29 0.09
CA ARG A 69 -8.04 -6.24 -0.78
C ARG A 69 -7.73 -4.82 -0.29
N ALA A 70 -7.70 -4.61 1.02
CA ALA A 70 -7.35 -3.31 1.61
C ALA A 70 -5.88 -2.96 1.35
N VAL A 71 -4.98 -3.94 1.48
CA VAL A 71 -3.53 -3.71 1.34
C VAL A 71 -3.06 -3.72 -0.11
N LEU A 72 -3.53 -4.66 -0.94
CA LEU A 72 -3.07 -4.84 -2.31
C LEU A 72 -4.07 -4.30 -3.35
N PRO A 73 -3.61 -3.67 -4.44
CA PRO A 73 -4.46 -3.37 -5.58
C PRO A 73 -4.84 -4.66 -6.34
N ALA A 74 -5.81 -4.55 -7.25
CA ALA A 74 -6.22 -5.68 -8.08
C ALA A 74 -5.28 -5.86 -9.28
N GLY A 75 -4.90 -7.11 -9.55
CA GLY A 75 -4.16 -7.48 -10.74
C GLY A 75 -2.66 -7.27 -10.64
N ARG A 76 -1.91 -8.23 -11.23
CA ARG A 76 -0.45 -8.29 -11.21
C ARG A 76 0.26 -6.97 -11.61
N PRO A 77 -0.14 -6.24 -12.68
CA PRO A 77 0.54 -5.00 -13.05
C PRO A 77 0.47 -3.90 -11.99
N ALA A 78 -0.69 -3.77 -11.32
CA ALA A 78 -0.87 -2.77 -10.28
C ALA A 78 -0.10 -3.12 -9.01
N VAL A 79 -0.06 -4.41 -8.66
CA VAL A 79 0.75 -4.91 -7.53
C VAL A 79 2.23 -4.67 -7.82
N LEU A 80 2.73 -5.06 -9.00
CA LEU A 80 4.12 -4.84 -9.40
C LEU A 80 4.50 -3.36 -9.30
N ALA A 81 3.69 -2.45 -9.86
CA ALA A 81 3.94 -1.02 -9.78
C ALA A 81 4.02 -0.51 -8.33
N GLN A 82 3.16 -1.01 -7.43
CA GLN A 82 3.19 -0.66 -6.02
C GLN A 82 4.51 -1.10 -5.35
N TYR A 83 5.00 -2.31 -5.63
CA TYR A 83 6.27 -2.81 -5.06
C TYR A 83 7.50 -2.15 -5.67
N GLU A 84 7.50 -1.85 -6.97
CA GLU A 84 8.57 -1.06 -7.60
C GLU A 84 8.68 0.32 -6.94
N GLN A 85 7.55 0.96 -6.64
CA GLN A 85 7.50 2.26 -5.96
C GLN A 85 7.98 2.16 -4.51
N LEU A 86 7.55 1.13 -3.78
CA LEU A 86 7.92 0.88 -2.40
C LEU A 86 9.43 0.63 -2.27
N LEU A 87 9.98 -0.27 -3.09
CA LEU A 87 11.41 -0.61 -3.06
C LEU A 87 12.29 0.54 -3.57
N ALA A 88 11.82 1.31 -4.56
CA ALA A 88 12.55 2.48 -5.03
C ALA A 88 12.80 3.50 -3.90
N ALA A 89 11.90 3.61 -2.92
CA ALA A 89 12.04 4.54 -1.81
C ALA A 89 13.33 4.34 -1.00
N ALA A 90 13.87 3.12 -0.95
CA ALA A 90 15.12 2.82 -0.25
C ALA A 90 16.32 3.63 -0.77
N ARG A 91 16.26 4.11 -2.02
CA ARG A 91 17.31 4.93 -2.64
C ARG A 91 17.12 6.44 -2.47
N TYR A 92 15.98 6.90 -1.92
CA TYR A 92 15.66 8.32 -1.78
C TYR A 92 15.16 8.61 -0.35
N PRO A 93 16.02 9.10 0.56
CA PRO A 93 15.69 9.29 1.96
C PRO A 93 14.42 10.13 2.20
N ALA A 94 14.21 11.19 1.40
CA ALA A 94 13.01 12.03 1.50
C ALA A 94 11.72 11.25 1.18
N VAL A 95 11.75 10.36 0.19
CA VAL A 95 10.62 9.48 -0.15
C VAL A 95 10.39 8.46 0.97
N ALA A 96 11.46 7.84 1.48
CA ALA A 96 11.36 6.88 2.59
C ALA A 96 10.75 7.53 3.85
N ALA A 97 11.09 8.78 4.16
CA ALA A 97 10.50 9.53 5.26
C ALA A 97 8.99 9.72 5.09
N VAL A 98 8.53 10.05 3.88
CA VAL A 98 7.10 10.17 3.57
C VAL A 98 6.35 8.85 3.75
N LEU A 99 6.89 7.74 3.21
CA LEU A 99 6.25 6.43 3.36
C LEU A 99 6.20 5.98 4.82
N ARG A 100 7.26 6.24 5.59
CA ARG A 100 7.32 5.97 7.03
C ARG A 100 6.24 6.75 7.78
N GLY A 101 6.06 8.03 7.47
CA GLY A 101 5.05 8.88 8.10
C GLY A 101 3.61 8.45 7.80
N MET A 102 3.37 7.74 6.70
CA MET A 102 2.04 7.23 6.32
C MET A 102 1.73 5.86 6.91
N ARG A 103 2.74 5.16 7.45
CA ARG A 103 2.58 3.81 7.99
C ARG A 103 1.54 3.74 9.11
N PRO A 104 1.47 4.64 10.11
CA PRO A 104 0.46 4.57 11.16
C PRO A 104 -0.97 4.56 10.63
N ALA A 105 -1.30 5.47 9.70
CA ALA A 105 -2.63 5.54 9.09
C ALA A 105 -2.98 4.26 8.29
N PHE A 106 -1.99 3.54 7.78
CA PHE A 106 -2.22 2.28 7.09
C PHE A 106 -2.49 1.13 8.07
N LEU A 107 -1.80 1.12 9.21
CA LEU A 107 -2.03 0.13 10.27
C LEU A 107 -3.39 0.34 10.93
N GLU A 108 -3.80 1.59 11.17
CA GLU A 108 -5.14 1.92 11.71
C GLU A 108 -6.26 1.34 10.84
N VAL A 109 -6.12 1.37 9.51
CA VAL A 109 -7.10 0.76 8.60
C VAL A 109 -7.14 -0.76 8.72
N ILE A 110 -6.00 -1.41 8.98
CA ILE A 110 -5.93 -2.85 9.17
C ILE A 110 -6.58 -3.24 10.50
N ASP A 111 -6.28 -2.51 11.57
CA ASP A 111 -6.88 -2.72 12.89
C ASP A 111 -8.40 -2.50 12.87
N ASP A 112 -8.86 -1.44 12.20
CA ASP A 112 -10.30 -1.20 11.99
C ASP A 112 -10.97 -2.37 11.26
N LEU A 113 -10.35 -2.87 10.20
CA LEU A 113 -10.90 -4.00 9.45
C LEU A 113 -10.91 -5.30 10.28
N LEU A 114 -9.88 -5.56 11.08
CA LEU A 114 -9.86 -6.68 12.01
C LEU A 114 -11.00 -6.55 13.04
N ALA A 115 -11.20 -5.37 13.61
CA ALA A 115 -12.28 -5.13 14.58
C ALA A 115 -13.67 -5.33 13.94
N ARG A 116 -13.91 -4.76 12.77
CA ARG A 116 -15.21 -4.80 12.08
C ARG A 116 -15.56 -6.20 11.58
N THR A 117 -14.56 -7.07 11.40
CA THR A 117 -14.76 -8.46 10.99
C THR A 117 -14.83 -9.45 12.15
N GLY A 118 -14.69 -9.00 13.40
CA GLY A 118 -14.70 -9.84 14.59
C GLY A 118 -13.35 -10.51 14.93
N TRP A 119 -12.26 -10.06 14.31
CA TRP A 119 -10.90 -10.60 14.46
C TRP A 119 -9.95 -9.67 15.22
N ALA A 120 -10.48 -8.68 15.96
CA ALA A 120 -9.67 -7.80 16.81
C ALA A 120 -8.75 -8.61 17.75
N GLY A 121 -7.48 -8.19 17.86
CA GLY A 121 -6.50 -8.81 18.75
C GLY A 121 -6.00 -10.20 18.32
N ARG A 122 -6.49 -10.75 17.20
CA ARG A 122 -6.05 -12.07 16.68
C ARG A 122 -4.68 -11.99 16.02
N ALA A 123 -4.36 -10.85 15.39
CA ALA A 123 -3.04 -10.53 14.89
C ALA A 123 -2.81 -9.02 14.99
N GLY A 124 -1.56 -8.59 15.15
CA GLY A 124 -1.22 -7.16 15.05
C GLY A 124 -1.23 -6.70 13.59
N ALA A 125 -1.68 -5.47 13.33
CA ALA A 125 -1.68 -4.90 11.97
C ALA A 125 -0.30 -4.96 11.28
N ASP A 126 0.78 -4.83 12.05
CA ASP A 126 2.15 -4.98 11.56
C ASP A 126 2.44 -6.37 10.97
N VAL A 127 1.98 -7.42 11.66
CA VAL A 127 2.14 -8.82 11.23
C VAL A 127 1.33 -9.07 9.97
N VAL A 128 0.08 -8.59 9.95
CA VAL A 128 -0.79 -8.67 8.77
C VAL A 128 -0.14 -8.00 7.57
N LEU A 129 0.35 -6.77 7.73
CA LEU A 129 1.01 -6.03 6.66
C LEU A 129 2.26 -6.78 6.15
N ALA A 130 3.11 -7.28 7.04
CA ALA A 130 4.29 -8.04 6.68
C ALA A 130 3.96 -9.34 5.92
N LEU A 131 2.90 -10.05 6.34
CA LEU A 131 2.46 -11.27 5.67
C LEU A 131 1.94 -10.98 4.27
N VAL A 132 1.15 -9.92 4.10
CA VAL A 132 0.67 -9.49 2.78
C VAL A 132 1.84 -9.05 1.89
N ASP A 133 2.84 -8.36 2.45
CA ASP A 133 4.04 -7.98 1.71
C ASP A 133 4.83 -9.21 1.23
N GLY A 134 5.02 -10.21 2.09
CA GLY A 134 5.64 -11.47 1.71
C GLY A 134 4.83 -12.25 0.66
N ALA A 135 3.50 -12.25 0.78
CA ALA A 135 2.60 -12.88 -0.17
C ALA A 135 2.70 -12.23 -1.56
N ALA A 136 2.72 -10.91 -1.63
CA ALA A 136 2.85 -10.21 -2.90
C ALA A 136 4.26 -10.37 -3.51
N VAL A 137 5.32 -10.32 -2.70
CA VAL A 137 6.68 -10.56 -3.19
C VAL A 137 6.77 -11.97 -3.78
N SER A 138 6.36 -13.01 -3.05
CA SER A 138 6.41 -14.39 -3.55
C SER A 138 5.53 -14.61 -4.79
N ALA A 139 4.32 -14.04 -4.85
CA ALA A 139 3.49 -14.11 -6.05
C ALA A 139 4.15 -13.43 -7.26
N LEU A 140 4.85 -12.31 -7.06
CA LEU A 140 5.57 -11.62 -8.12
C LEU A 140 6.84 -12.35 -8.55
N SER A 141 7.69 -12.77 -7.61
CA SER A 141 9.02 -13.33 -7.88
C SER A 141 9.02 -14.80 -8.25
N GLU A 142 8.16 -15.60 -7.61
CA GLU A 142 8.12 -17.06 -7.77
C GLU A 142 6.95 -17.51 -8.66
N GLY A 143 6.06 -16.59 -9.04
CA GLY A 143 4.92 -16.90 -9.91
C GLY A 143 3.81 -17.72 -9.23
N ARG A 144 3.65 -17.58 -7.90
CA ARG A 144 2.66 -18.32 -7.09
C ARG A 144 1.19 -18.00 -7.35
N GLY A 145 0.87 -17.29 -8.43
CA GLY A 145 -0.50 -16.91 -8.81
C GLY A 145 -0.83 -15.44 -8.54
N ASP A 146 -2.10 -15.17 -8.21
CA ASP A 146 -2.56 -13.82 -7.87
C ASP A 146 -2.16 -13.45 -6.43
N ALA A 147 -1.57 -12.26 -6.26
CA ALA A 147 -1.05 -11.81 -4.98
C ALA A 147 -2.12 -11.67 -3.88
N ARG A 148 -3.36 -11.33 -4.23
CA ARG A 148 -4.44 -11.23 -3.23
C ARG A 148 -4.89 -12.60 -2.77
N GLU A 149 -4.95 -13.58 -3.67
CA GLU A 149 -5.30 -14.95 -3.27
C GLU A 149 -4.22 -15.57 -2.39
N VAL A 150 -2.94 -15.43 -2.76
CA VAL A 150 -1.81 -15.89 -1.92
C VAL A 150 -1.86 -15.22 -0.54
N ALA A 151 -2.12 -13.91 -0.48
CA ALA A 151 -2.26 -13.19 0.77
C ALA A 151 -3.48 -13.65 1.59
N THR A 152 -4.61 -13.90 0.92
CA THR A 152 -5.84 -14.38 1.55
C THR A 152 -5.62 -15.74 2.20
N ASP A 153 -4.98 -16.68 1.50
CA ASP A 153 -4.73 -18.02 2.03
C ASP A 153 -3.80 -17.99 3.25
N LEU A 154 -2.71 -17.22 3.18
CA LEU A 154 -1.77 -17.08 4.31
C LEU A 154 -2.40 -16.36 5.51
N LEU A 155 -3.20 -15.31 5.27
CA LEU A 155 -3.90 -14.61 6.35
C LEU A 155 -4.99 -15.48 6.98
N ALA A 156 -5.71 -16.28 6.19
CA ALA A 156 -6.72 -17.19 6.72
C ALA A 156 -6.08 -18.24 7.65
N GLN A 157 -4.88 -18.73 7.32
CA GLN A 157 -4.08 -19.59 8.20
C GLN A 157 -3.70 -18.85 9.49
N LEU A 158 -3.13 -17.64 9.39
CA LEU A 158 -2.75 -16.83 10.55
C LEU A 158 -3.93 -16.59 11.50
N LEU A 159 -5.12 -16.33 10.96
CA LEU A 159 -6.33 -16.10 11.75
C LEU A 159 -6.89 -17.41 12.33
N GLY A 160 -6.80 -18.52 11.59
CA GLY A 160 -7.34 -19.83 11.97
C GLY A 160 -6.46 -20.67 12.91
N GLU A 161 -5.17 -20.35 13.06
CA GLU A 161 -4.28 -21.03 14.01
C GLU A 161 -4.68 -20.74 15.47
N GLN A 162 -5.52 -21.61 16.04
CA GLN A 162 -5.69 -21.83 17.49
C GLN A 162 -5.93 -23.31 17.81
#